data_AF-A0A0U5IAU6-F1
#
_entry.id   AF-A0A0U5IAU6-F1
#
_cell.length_a   1.000
_cell.length_b   1.000
_cell.length_c   1.000
_cell.angle_alpha   90.00
_cell.angle_beta   90.00
_cell.angle_gamma   90.00
#
_symmetry.space_group_name_H-M   'P 1'
#
loop_
_entity.id
_entity.type
_entity.pdbx_description
1 polymer ?
#
loop_
_entity_poly.entity_id
_entity_poly.type
_entity_poly.pdbx_seq_one_letter_code
_entity_poly.pdbx_strand_id
1 'polypeptide(L)' 'MRIAPREAYLWNRLARVRLEQGQAGQAGNLASRSNDLAGDTPNVKQDNWRVIAESKRRSGDVAGATEAEKRASGN' A
#
# COMPACT_ATOMS: atom_id res chain seq x y z
N MET A 1 -21.65 -3.76 -10.52
CA MET A 1 -21.54 -4.32 -9.16
C MET A 1 -20.22 -3.84 -8.55
N ARG A 2 -20.24 -2.96 -7.53
CA ARG A 2 -19.06 -2.25 -6.97
C ARG A 2 -18.59 -2.88 -5.64
N ILE A 3 -18.29 -4.18 -5.62
CA ILE A 3 -17.85 -4.88 -4.40
C ILE A 3 -16.36 -4.61 -4.10
N ALA A 4 -15.52 -4.55 -5.14
CA ALA A 4 -14.07 -4.36 -5.03
C ALA A 4 -13.61 -3.13 -4.20
N PRO A 5 -14.24 -1.93 -4.29
CA PRO A 5 -13.81 -0.76 -3.53
C PRO A 5 -13.83 -0.94 -2.01
N ARG A 6 -14.79 -1.71 -1.47
CA ARG A 6 -14.87 -1.97 -0.02
C ARG A 6 -13.78 -2.95 0.42
N GLU A 7 -13.52 -3.96 -0.40
CA GLU A 7 -12.49 -4.96 -0.09
C GLU A 7 -11.09 -4.33 -0.09
N ALA A 8 -10.78 -3.51 -1.10
CA ALA A 8 -9.51 -2.77 -1.16
C ALA A 8 -9.27 -1.92 0.09
N TYR A 9 -10.29 -1.19 0.56
CA TYR A 9 -10.19 -0.37 1.76
C TYR A 9 -9.88 -1.19 3.02
N LEU A 10 -10.48 -2.37 3.17
CA LEU A 10 -10.20 -3.26 4.31
C LEU A 10 -8.75 -3.76 4.31
N TRP A 11 -8.24 -4.18 3.14
CA TRP A 11 -6.84 -4.58 2.99
C TRP A 11 -5.88 -3.43 3.29
N ASN A 12 -6.17 -2.21 2.81
CA ASN A 12 -5.38 -1.02 3.12
C ASN A 12 -5.38 -0.74 4.63
N ARG A 13 -6.54 -0.80 5.29
CA ARG A 13 -6.64 -0.54 6.72
C ARG A 13 -5.81 -1.55 7.52
N LEU A 14 -5.90 -2.83 7.17
CA LEU A 14 -5.08 -3.87 7.81
C LEU A 14 -3.59 -3.66 7.54
N ALA A 15 -3.21 -3.26 6.31
CA ALA A 15 -1.84 -2.94 5.97
C ALA A 15 -1.27 -1.83 6.88
N ARG A 16 -2.02 -0.75 7.09
CA ARG A 16 -1.62 0.33 8.01
C ARG A 16 -1.44 -0.15 9.45
N VAL A 17 -2.38 -0.97 9.96
CA VAL A 17 -2.27 -1.55 11.32
C VAL A 17 -0.99 -2.39 11.45
N ARG A 18 -0.66 -3.22 10.44
CA ARG A 18 0.58 -4.00 10.45
C ARG A 18 1.82 -3.11 10.44
N LEU A 19 1.77 -1.99 9.73
CA LEU A 19 2.88 -1.05 9.68
C LEU A 19 3.10 -0.37 11.04
N GLU A 20 2.01 0.05 11.69
CA GLU A 20 2.00 0.62 13.05
C GLU A 20 2.54 -0.39 14.08
N GLN A 21 2.28 -1.69 13.89
CA GLN A 21 2.83 -2.79 14.70
C GLN A 21 4.30 -3.13 14.40
N GLY A 22 4.96 -2.41 13.49
CA GLY A 22 6.33 -2.69 13.07
C GLY A 22 6.47 -3.85 12.08
N GLN A 23 5.37 -4.49 11.68
CA GLN A 23 5.32 -5.62 10.76
C GLN A 23 5.35 -5.17 9.30
N ALA A 24 6.41 -4.44 8.94
CA ALA A 24 6.53 -3.73 7.67
C ALA A 24 6.35 -4.65 6.44
N GLY A 25 6.99 -5.82 6.43
CA GLY A 25 6.85 -6.76 5.32
C GLY A 25 5.41 -7.27 5.12
N GLN A 26 4.68 -7.54 6.21
CA GLN A 26 3.26 -7.90 6.11
C GLN A 26 2.43 -6.72 5.59
N ALA A 27 2.71 -5.50 6.08
CA ALA A 27 2.06 -4.30 5.62
C ALA A 27 2.21 -4.09 4.10
N GLY A 28 3.42 -4.26 3.57
CA GLY A 28 3.70 -4.17 2.12
C GLY A 28 2.89 -5.17 1.29
N ASN A 29 2.84 -6.44 1.72
CA ASN A 29 2.08 -7.48 1.02
C ASN A 29 0.56 -7.18 1.00
N LEU A 30 0.02 -6.71 2.13
CA LEU A 30 -1.39 -6.35 2.24
C LEU A 30 -1.75 -5.11 1.40
N ALA A 31 -0.88 -4.11 1.38
CA ALA A 31 -1.03 -2.92 0.55
C ALA A 31 -0.96 -3.27 -0.95
N SER A 32 -0.09 -4.20 -1.35
CA SER A 32 -0.05 -4.70 -2.73
C SER A 32 -1.36 -5.38 -3.11
N ARG A 33 -1.89 -6.26 -2.25
CA ARG A 33 -3.19 -6.89 -2.47
C ARG A 33 -4.34 -5.88 -2.54
N SER A 34 -4.29 -4.86 -1.70
CA SER A 34 -5.25 -3.74 -1.75
C SER A 34 -5.17 -2.99 -3.09
N ASN A 35 -3.96 -2.76 -3.64
CA ASN A 35 -3.78 -2.12 -4.94
C ASN A 35 -4.42 -2.88 -6.09
N ASP A 36 -4.32 -4.21 -6.09
CA ASP A 36 -4.94 -5.07 -7.10
C ASP A 36 -6.48 -4.98 -7.06
N LEU A 37 -7.04 -4.78 -5.86
CA LEU A 37 -8.49 -4.67 -5.63
C LEU A 37 -9.03 -3.25 -5.76
N ALA A 38 -8.16 -2.23 -5.72
CA ALA A 38 -8.56 -0.83 -5.62
C ALA A 38 -9.28 -0.30 -6.87
N GLY A 39 -9.11 -0.91 -8.05
CA GLY A 39 -9.71 -0.41 -9.29
C GLY A 39 -9.42 1.09 -9.48
N ASP A 40 -10.44 1.89 -9.80
CA ASP A 40 -10.30 3.34 -10.00
C ASP A 40 -10.46 4.15 -8.69
N THR A 41 -9.85 3.69 -7.60
CA THR A 41 -9.81 4.44 -6.33
C THR A 41 -8.41 5.05 -6.10
N PRO A 42 -8.14 6.23 -6.67
CA PRO A 42 -6.79 6.82 -6.65
C PRO A 42 -6.28 7.08 -5.22
N ASN A 43 -7.15 7.46 -4.30
CA ASN A 43 -6.79 7.70 -2.90
C ASN A 43 -6.31 6.43 -2.20
N VAL A 44 -7.02 5.30 -2.39
CA VAL A 44 -6.62 4.01 -1.81
C VAL A 44 -5.31 3.53 -2.40
N LYS A 45 -5.14 3.67 -3.73
CA LYS A 45 -3.88 3.34 -4.41
C LYS A 45 -2.71 4.17 -3.89
N GLN A 46 -2.89 5.48 -3.74
CA GLN A 46 -1.87 6.38 -3.19
C GLN A 46 -1.46 5.94 -1.77
N ASP A 47 -2.42 5.66 -0.89
CA ASP A 47 -2.12 5.22 0.48
C ASP A 47 -1.43 3.86 0.52
N ASN A 48 -1.83 2.91 -0.34
CA ASN A 48 -1.13 1.63 -0.48
C ASN A 48 0.32 1.82 -0.93
N TRP A 49 0.57 2.70 -1.91
CA TRP A 49 1.93 2.98 -2.38
C TRP A 49 2.80 3.60 -1.28
N ARG A 50 2.25 4.44 -0.40
CA ARG A 50 2.96 4.93 0.80
C ARG A 50 3.34 3.79 1.75
N VAL A 51 2.44 2.84 1.99
CA VAL A 51 2.72 1.66 2.83
C VAL A 51 3.79 0.77 2.20
N ILE A 52 3.74 0.54 0.89
CA ILE A 52 4.75 -0.24 0.16
C ILE A 52 6.12 0.45 0.22
N ALA A 53 6.16 1.78 0.05
CA ALA A 53 7.40 2.54 0.17
C ALA A 53 8.05 2.37 1.54
N GLU A 54 7.27 2.52 2.61
CA GLU A 54 7.77 2.34 3.97
C GLU A 54 8.21 0.90 4.24
N SER A 55 7.46 -0.09 3.75
CA SER A 55 7.84 -1.50 3.83
C SER A 55 9.21 -1.75 3.19
N LYS A 56 9.43 -1.19 1.99
CA LYS A 56 10.68 -1.35 1.25
C LYS A 56 11.84 -0.61 1.89
N ARG A 57 11.62 0.60 2.44
CA ARG A 57 12.64 1.29 3.24
C ARG A 57 13.12 0.45 4.41
N ARG A 58 12.19 -0.14 5.17
CA ARG A 58 12.51 -0.96 6.35
C ARG A 58 13.21 -2.27 5.99
N SER A 59 13.05 -2.76 4.76
CA SER A 59 13.81 -3.92 4.25
C SER A 59 15.16 -3.53 3.63
N GLY A 60 15.52 -2.25 3.59
CA GLY A 60 16.74 -1.75 2.94
C GLY A 60 16.64 -1.56 1.42
N ASP A 61 15.46 -1.78 0.82
CA ASP A 61 15.20 -1.55 -0.61
C ASP A 61 14.86 -0.07 -0.86
N VAL A 62 15.88 0.79 -0.79
CA VAL A 62 15.74 2.25 -0.96
C VAL A 62 15.28 2.60 -2.39
N ALA A 63 15.77 1.89 -3.40
CA ALA A 63 15.38 2.11 -4.78
C ALA A 63 13.90 1.81 -5.00
N GLY A 64 13.42 0.65 -4.54
CA GLY A 64 12.03 0.29 -4.62
C GLY A 64 11.13 1.18 -3.77
N ALA A 65 11.61 1.66 -2.62
CA ALA A 65 10.89 2.65 -1.83
C ALA A 65 10.65 3.94 -2.61
N THR A 66 11.70 4.47 -3.24
CA THR A 66 11.63 5.70 -4.04
C THR A 66 10.65 5.55 -5.21
N GLU A 67 10.66 4.40 -5.88
CA GLU A 67 9.70 4.10 -6.95
C GLU A 67 8.25 4.06 -6.44
N ALA A 68 8.01 3.43 -5.29
CA ALA A 68 6.70 3.41 -4.67
C ALA A 68 6.23 4.82 -4.25
N GLU A 69 7.13 5.69 -3.77
CA GLU A 69 6.79 7.08 -3.46
C GLU A 69 6.40 7.91 -4.68
N LYS A 70 7.07 7.69 -5.82
CA LYS A 70 6.69 8.35 -7.08
C LYS A 70 5.26 7.97 -7.48
N ARG A 71 4.91 6.68 -7.37
CA ARG A 71 3.54 6.19 -7.62
C ARG A 71 2.53 6.75 -6.62
N ALA A 72 2.92 6.92 -5.37
CA ALA A 72 2.08 7.58 -4.37
C ALA A 72 1.87 9.07 -4.67
N SER A 73 2.85 9.74 -5.25
CA SER A 73 2.81 11.19 -5.47
C SER A 73 1.96 11.60 -6.68
N GLY A 74 1.60 10.66 -7.56
CA GLY A 74 0.72 10.91 -8.70
C GLY A 74 1.29 11.99 -9.61
N ASN A 75 2.37 11.67 -10.33
CA ASN A 75 2.90 12.49 -11.41
C ASN A 75 2.70 11.74 -12.73
#